data_AF-A0A2L0F398-F1
#
_entry.id   AF-A0A2L0F398-F1
#
_cell.length_a   1.000
_cell.length_b   1.000
_cell.length_c   1.000
_cell.angle_alpha   90.00
_cell.angle_beta   90.00
_cell.angle_gamma   90.00
#
_symmetry.space_group_name_H-M   'P 1'
#
loop_
_entity.id
_entity.type
_entity.pdbx_description
1 polymer ?
#
loop_
_entity_poly.entity_id
_entity_poly.type
_entity_poly.pdbx_seq_one_letter_code
_entity_poly.pdbx_strand_id
1 'polypeptide(L)'
;MSDTRLQAIQLRYGAAVHMMILAAAAFTQIGCGTAYDDVYKPLTVPDGSGGSGGASGSGGAGGSGGVDGSGGAGGSSGRGGAGGMGGGCAADTDCPTTEYCSAGNCQRRQRRGAPCAAPNECVSGFCVDEHCCDTECSGVCQACNIASSEGTCSSIPGGEEDTIMCTNGNFKYCSYTGECAKMNDIGCRVSSDCVSGYCDSNETCQECGDTANICPNGQMCMNGVCRP
;
A
#
# COMPACT_ATOMS: atom_id res chain seq x y z
N MET A 1 29.49 -27.71 -47.35
CA MET A 1 29.48 -28.27 -45.99
C MET A 1 29.08 -27.16 -45.03
N SER A 2 27.79 -26.81 -44.98
CA SER A 2 27.31 -25.63 -44.24
C SER A 2 25.82 -25.70 -43.90
N ASP A 3 25.24 -26.91 -43.82
CA ASP A 3 23.78 -27.05 -43.70
C ASP A 3 23.31 -28.22 -42.81
N THR A 4 24.15 -28.67 -41.87
CA THR A 4 23.78 -29.73 -40.90
C THR A 4 23.81 -29.26 -39.44
N ARG A 5 24.31 -28.05 -39.16
CA ARG A 5 24.37 -27.49 -37.80
C ARG A 5 23.12 -26.71 -37.40
N LEU A 6 22.40 -26.10 -38.36
CA LEU A 6 21.17 -25.35 -38.07
C LEU A 6 19.95 -26.26 -37.81
N GLN A 7 19.89 -27.46 -38.42
CA GLN A 7 18.78 -28.40 -38.20
C GLN A 7 18.82 -29.09 -36.83
N ALA A 8 19.96 -29.10 -36.13
CA ALA A 8 20.09 -29.72 -34.81
C ALA A 8 19.58 -28.85 -33.64
N ILE A 9 19.47 -27.53 -33.83
CA ILE A 9 19.02 -26.60 -32.77
C ILE A 9 17.47 -26.53 -32.71
N GLN A 10 16.80 -26.66 -33.85
CA GLN A 10 15.33 -26.60 -33.94
C GLN A 10 14.63 -27.81 -33.30
N LEU A 11 15.28 -28.98 -33.24
CA LEU A 11 14.71 -30.18 -32.60
C LEU A 11 14.79 -30.17 -31.06
N ARG A 12 15.65 -29.34 -30.44
CA ARG A 12 15.74 -29.25 -28.98
C ARG A 12 14.81 -28.20 -28.38
N TYR A 13 14.43 -27.17 -29.14
CA TYR A 13 13.48 -26.14 -28.69
C TYR A 13 12.01 -26.56 -28.85
N GLY A 14 11.66 -27.39 -29.85
CA GLY A 14 10.27 -27.82 -30.07
C GLY A 14 9.70 -28.79 -29.02
N ALA A 15 10.54 -29.61 -28.39
CA ALA A 15 10.11 -30.59 -27.39
C ALA A 15 9.82 -29.98 -26.00
N ALA A 16 10.46 -28.86 -25.66
CA ALA A 16 10.27 -28.19 -24.37
C ALA A 16 8.96 -27.37 -24.33
N VAL A 17 8.56 -26.76 -25.45
CA VAL A 17 7.36 -25.91 -25.52
C VAL A 17 6.07 -26.77 -25.60
N HIS A 18 6.13 -27.98 -26.18
CA HIS A 18 4.98 -28.91 -26.18
C HIS A 18 4.72 -29.60 -24.82
N MET A 19 5.74 -29.74 -23.96
CA MET A 19 5.58 -30.32 -22.61
C MET A 19 4.95 -29.34 -21.60
N MET A 20 5.09 -28.03 -21.81
CA MET A 20 4.49 -27.00 -20.92
C MET A 20 2.98 -26.80 -21.17
N ILE A 21 2.49 -27.06 -22.39
CA ILE A 21 1.08 -26.82 -22.75
C ILE A 21 0.16 -27.97 -22.32
N LEU A 22 0.67 -29.19 -22.15
CA LEU A 22 -0.12 -30.34 -21.68
C LEU A 22 -0.33 -30.38 -20.17
N ALA A 23 0.35 -29.54 -19.39
CA ALA A 23 0.15 -29.45 -17.93
C ALA A 23 -1.08 -28.61 -17.53
N ALA A 24 -1.68 -27.87 -18.45
CA ALA A 24 -2.82 -26.98 -18.16
C ALA A 24 -4.21 -27.62 -18.33
N ALA A 25 -4.29 -28.90 -18.71
CA ALA A 25 -5.58 -29.55 -19.05
C ALA A 25 -6.01 -30.70 -18.11
N ALA A 26 -5.37 -30.87 -16.94
CA ALA A 26 -5.65 -31.99 -16.04
C ALA A 26 -6.17 -31.63 -14.63
N PHE A 27 -6.47 -30.35 -14.33
CA PHE A 27 -6.98 -29.95 -13.00
C PHE A 27 -8.45 -29.53 -12.96
N THR A 28 -9.20 -29.71 -14.04
CA THR A 28 -10.66 -29.56 -14.04
C THR A 28 -11.31 -30.94 -14.08
N GLN A 29 -11.60 -31.51 -12.91
CA GLN A 29 -12.70 -32.45 -12.57
C GLN A 29 -12.26 -33.50 -11.52
N ILE A 30 -12.18 -33.11 -10.25
CA ILE A 30 -12.58 -33.99 -9.13
C ILE A 30 -13.40 -33.12 -8.17
N GLY A 31 -14.71 -33.39 -8.12
CA GLY A 31 -15.64 -32.70 -7.27
C GLY A 31 -15.69 -33.22 -5.82
N CYS A 32 -16.41 -32.44 -5.02
CA CYS A 32 -17.08 -32.78 -3.75
C CYS A 32 -16.21 -33.01 -2.48
N GLY A 33 -16.19 -31.96 -1.64
CA GLY A 33 -16.64 -32.01 -0.24
C GLY A 33 -15.68 -32.53 0.83
N THR A 34 -15.20 -31.66 1.72
CA THR A 34 -15.79 -31.41 3.06
C THR A 34 -14.85 -30.56 3.93
N ALA A 35 -15.47 -29.68 4.73
CA ALA A 35 -14.99 -29.10 6.00
C ALA A 35 -13.80 -28.11 6.00
N TYR A 36 -14.13 -26.81 5.92
CA TYR A 36 -13.43 -25.77 6.69
C TYR A 36 -14.47 -24.81 7.31
N ASP A 37 -15.09 -25.27 8.39
CA ASP A 37 -15.66 -24.43 9.46
C ASP A 37 -14.48 -23.67 10.12
N ASP A 38 -14.51 -22.44 10.65
CA ASP A 38 -15.53 -21.57 11.23
C ASP A 38 -14.91 -20.15 11.36
N VAL A 39 -15.32 -19.10 10.62
CA VAL A 39 -15.08 -17.68 11.05
C VAL A 39 -16.16 -16.68 10.59
N TYR A 40 -17.01 -16.97 9.60
CA TYR A 40 -18.07 -16.03 9.18
C TYR A 40 -19.48 -16.61 9.33
N LYS A 41 -19.96 -16.63 10.57
CA LYS A 41 -21.40 -16.75 10.86
C LYS A 41 -21.93 -15.37 11.24
N PRO A 42 -22.74 -14.70 10.42
CA PRO A 42 -23.50 -13.56 10.89
C PRO A 42 -24.53 -14.08 11.90
N LEU A 43 -24.43 -13.60 13.14
CA LEU A 43 -25.46 -13.79 14.15
C LEU A 43 -26.76 -13.18 13.62
N THR A 44 -27.71 -14.04 13.26
CA THR A 44 -29.12 -13.68 13.13
C THR A 44 -29.63 -13.26 14.50
N VAL A 45 -29.78 -11.95 14.70
CA VAL A 45 -30.57 -11.39 15.80
C VAL A 45 -32.05 -11.66 15.54
N PRO A 46 -32.82 -12.11 16.55
CA PRO A 46 -34.23 -12.45 16.38
C PRO A 46 -35.07 -11.20 16.08
N ASP A 47 -36.07 -11.37 15.21
CA ASP A 47 -37.07 -10.39 14.82
C ASP A 47 -37.69 -9.70 16.05
N GLY A 48 -37.36 -8.42 16.24
CA GLY A 48 -38.01 -7.53 17.19
C GLY A 48 -39.43 -7.21 16.73
N SER A 49 -40.40 -7.64 17.53
CA SER A 49 -41.83 -7.51 17.29
C SER A 49 -42.26 -6.04 17.13
N GLY A 50 -43.14 -5.78 16.16
CA GLY A 50 -43.66 -4.45 15.85
C GLY A 50 -44.35 -3.77 17.03
N GLY A 51 -44.08 -2.47 17.18
CA GLY A 51 -44.83 -1.57 18.04
C GLY A 51 -45.88 -0.79 17.22
N SER A 52 -47.14 -0.83 17.67
CA SER A 52 -48.25 -0.05 17.13
C SER A 52 -48.13 1.41 17.56
N GLY A 53 -48.02 2.33 16.59
CA GLY A 53 -48.02 3.77 16.83
C GLY A 53 -49.41 4.27 17.26
N GLY A 54 -49.48 4.85 18.45
CA GLY A 54 -50.63 5.63 18.92
C GLY A 54 -50.71 6.99 18.24
N ALA A 55 -51.93 7.49 18.05
CA ALA A 55 -52.21 8.79 17.46
C ALA A 55 -52.06 9.94 18.46
N SER A 56 -51.81 11.13 17.90
CA SER A 56 -52.03 12.49 18.44
C SER A 56 -50.99 13.09 19.39
N GLY A 57 -50.52 14.30 19.05
CA GLY A 57 -49.79 15.20 19.95
C GLY A 57 -49.00 16.30 19.25
N SER A 58 -49.40 17.56 19.45
CA SER A 58 -48.84 18.77 18.85
C SER A 58 -47.65 19.34 19.65
N GLY A 59 -46.63 19.86 18.97
CA GLY A 59 -45.76 21.00 19.36
C GLY A 59 -44.89 20.91 20.63
N GLY A 60 -43.56 21.10 20.48
CA GLY A 60 -42.66 21.37 21.61
C GLY A 60 -41.18 21.50 21.21
N ALA A 61 -40.45 22.40 21.88
CA ALA A 61 -39.19 23.03 21.48
C ALA A 61 -37.88 22.24 21.80
N GLY A 62 -36.75 22.83 21.36
CA GLY A 62 -35.37 22.34 21.33
C GLY A 62 -34.87 21.48 22.50
N GLY A 63 -34.00 20.51 22.15
CA GLY A 63 -33.31 19.63 23.10
C GLY A 63 -31.80 19.77 23.00
N SER A 64 -31.14 19.89 24.16
CA SER A 64 -29.71 19.66 24.37
C SER A 64 -29.38 18.18 24.21
N GLY A 65 -28.37 17.85 23.40
CA GLY A 65 -27.99 16.47 23.06
C GLY A 65 -27.52 15.66 24.28
N GLY A 66 -28.11 14.48 24.45
CA GLY A 66 -27.66 13.46 25.39
C GLY A 66 -26.69 12.48 24.74
N VAL A 67 -25.85 11.85 25.56
CA VAL A 67 -25.17 10.60 25.21
C VAL A 67 -26.24 9.51 25.08
N ASP A 68 -26.11 8.64 24.08
CA ASP A 68 -27.05 7.60 23.66
C ASP A 68 -28.06 8.02 22.55
N GLY A 69 -27.53 8.08 21.32
CA GLY A 69 -28.19 7.50 20.14
C GLY A 69 -29.63 7.89 19.82
N SER A 70 -29.99 9.18 19.86
CA SER A 70 -31.22 9.66 19.23
C SER A 70 -30.98 10.99 18.51
N GLY A 71 -30.94 10.94 17.17
CA GLY A 71 -30.83 12.13 16.34
C GLY A 71 -32.02 13.07 16.55
N GLY A 72 -31.74 14.36 16.76
CA GLY A 72 -32.76 15.40 16.88
C GLY A 72 -33.26 15.85 15.50
N ALA A 73 -34.57 16.08 15.39
CA ALA A 73 -35.18 16.64 14.19
C ALA A 73 -34.72 18.09 13.97
N GLY A 74 -34.31 18.41 12.74
CA GLY A 74 -33.97 19.77 12.32
C GLY A 74 -35.19 20.66 12.21
N GLY A 75 -35.08 21.89 12.72
CA GLY A 75 -36.04 22.96 12.45
C GLY A 75 -35.93 23.50 11.01
N SER A 76 -36.91 24.28 10.58
CA SER A 76 -37.16 24.75 9.20
C SER A 76 -36.12 25.69 8.57
N SER A 77 -34.88 25.69 9.08
CA SER A 77 -33.71 26.31 8.44
C SER A 77 -32.39 25.59 8.78
N GLY A 78 -32.45 24.41 9.41
CA GLY A 78 -31.30 23.56 9.66
C GLY A 78 -31.55 22.16 9.10
N ARG A 79 -30.59 21.62 8.34
CA ARG A 79 -30.64 20.22 7.92
C ARG A 79 -30.60 19.36 9.19
N GLY A 80 -31.73 18.78 9.55
CA GLY A 80 -31.87 17.87 10.68
C GLY A 80 -30.99 16.65 10.49
N GLY A 81 -30.23 16.31 11.52
CA GLY A 81 -29.47 15.07 11.56
C GLY A 81 -30.43 13.89 11.51
N ALA A 82 -30.27 13.05 10.50
CA ALA A 82 -31.03 11.81 10.39
C ALA A 82 -30.57 10.83 11.46
N GLY A 83 -31.20 10.87 12.63
CA GLY A 83 -31.31 9.71 13.51
C GLY A 83 -32.20 8.69 12.81
N GLY A 84 -31.58 7.77 12.06
CA GLY A 84 -32.25 6.68 11.38
C GLY A 84 -31.26 5.54 11.18
N MET A 85 -31.70 4.32 11.48
CA MET A 85 -30.95 3.07 11.35
C MET A 85 -30.52 2.88 9.90
N GLY A 86 -29.36 3.43 9.58
CA GLY A 86 -28.82 3.56 8.23
C GLY A 86 -27.57 4.44 8.21
N GLY A 87 -26.70 4.27 9.22
CA GLY A 87 -25.24 4.45 9.18
C GLY A 87 -24.66 5.69 8.50
N GLY A 88 -25.41 6.80 8.42
CA GLY A 88 -25.01 7.99 7.70
C GLY A 88 -24.00 8.84 8.46
N CYS A 89 -23.00 9.41 7.79
CA CYS A 89 -22.05 10.35 8.40
C CYS A 89 -21.79 11.55 7.46
N ALA A 90 -21.46 12.71 8.03
CA ALA A 90 -20.97 13.87 7.28
C ALA A 90 -19.48 14.14 7.56
N ALA A 91 -19.00 13.75 8.74
CA ALA A 91 -17.60 13.82 9.15
C ALA A 91 -17.21 12.58 9.99
N ASP A 92 -15.91 12.35 10.15
CA ASP A 92 -15.38 11.24 10.95
C ASP A 92 -15.86 11.28 12.41
N THR A 93 -16.13 12.47 12.95
CA THR A 93 -16.65 12.67 14.31
C THR A 93 -18.08 12.16 14.50
N ASP A 94 -18.81 11.94 13.41
CA ASP A 94 -20.16 11.35 13.45
C ASP A 94 -20.11 9.83 13.59
N CYS A 95 -18.93 9.23 13.40
CA CYS A 95 -18.70 7.80 13.49
C CYS A 95 -18.07 7.41 14.84
N PRO A 96 -18.21 6.14 15.27
CA PRO A 96 -17.43 5.59 16.37
C PRO A 96 -15.92 5.78 16.14
N THR A 97 -15.13 5.88 17.21
CA THR A 97 -13.68 6.14 17.12
C THR A 97 -12.88 5.07 16.34
N THR A 98 -13.45 3.89 16.13
CA THR A 98 -12.86 2.80 15.33
C THR A 98 -13.21 2.89 13.84
N GLU A 99 -13.98 3.90 13.44
CA GLU A 99 -14.52 4.08 12.09
C GLU A 99 -14.15 5.47 11.55
N TYR A 100 -14.38 5.69 10.27
CA TYR A 100 -14.22 6.96 9.58
C TYR A 100 -15.36 7.14 8.59
N CYS A 101 -15.62 8.39 8.21
CA CYS A 101 -16.70 8.70 7.30
C CYS A 101 -16.24 8.59 5.85
N SER A 102 -16.89 7.73 5.08
CA SER A 102 -16.59 7.52 3.67
C SER A 102 -17.87 7.42 2.85
N ALA A 103 -18.01 8.29 1.85
CA ALA A 103 -19.19 8.35 0.98
C ALA A 103 -20.53 8.36 1.75
N GLY A 104 -20.56 9.08 2.88
CA GLY A 104 -21.74 9.20 3.71
C GLY A 104 -22.04 7.99 4.59
N ASN A 105 -21.13 7.03 4.74
CA ASN A 105 -21.27 5.87 5.61
C ASN A 105 -20.06 5.70 6.53
N CYS A 106 -20.29 5.27 7.78
CA CYS A 106 -19.19 4.91 8.67
C CYS A 106 -18.55 3.59 8.23
N GLN A 107 -17.26 3.66 7.87
CA GLN A 107 -16.44 2.51 7.48
C GLN A 107 -15.39 2.23 8.55
N ARG A 108 -15.07 0.97 8.78
CA ARG A 108 -14.04 0.58 9.75
C ARG A 108 -12.67 1.08 9.31
N ARG A 109 -11.91 1.64 10.26
CA ARG A 109 -10.51 1.98 10.03
C ARG A 109 -9.70 0.72 9.74
N GLN A 110 -8.79 0.85 8.80
CA GLN A 110 -7.93 -0.18 8.27
C GLN A 110 -6.76 -0.46 9.22
N ARG A 111 -6.38 -1.74 9.27
CA ARG A 111 -5.23 -2.20 10.06
C ARG A 111 -3.93 -1.85 9.35
N ARG A 112 -2.84 -1.90 10.09
CA ARG A 112 -1.47 -1.76 9.56
C ARG A 112 -1.25 -2.68 8.36
N GLY A 113 -0.66 -2.14 7.30
CA GLY A 113 -0.34 -2.86 6.05
C GLY A 113 -1.52 -3.04 5.10
N ALA A 114 -2.73 -2.59 5.47
CA ALA A 114 -3.84 -2.50 4.53
C ALA A 114 -3.67 -1.27 3.62
N PRO A 115 -4.22 -1.30 2.40
CA PRO A 115 -4.20 -0.16 1.51
C PRO A 115 -5.05 0.99 2.07
N CYS A 116 -4.65 2.22 1.79
CA CYS A 116 -5.36 3.44 2.18
C CYS A 116 -5.16 4.55 1.15
N ALA A 117 -6.11 5.47 1.07
CA ALA A 117 -6.00 6.70 0.28
C ALA A 117 -5.84 7.96 1.15
N ALA A 118 -6.17 7.88 2.44
CA ALA A 118 -6.09 9.01 3.36
C ALA A 118 -5.71 8.58 4.79
N PRO A 119 -5.08 9.46 5.59
CA PRO A 119 -4.60 9.13 6.93
C PRO A 119 -5.72 8.70 7.90
N ASN A 120 -6.92 9.26 7.74
CA ASN A 120 -8.08 8.92 8.56
C ASN A 120 -8.64 7.51 8.31
N GLU A 121 -8.26 6.88 7.21
CA GLU A 121 -8.64 5.49 6.93
C GLU A 121 -7.88 4.51 7.84
N CYS A 122 -6.71 4.90 8.35
CA CYS A 122 -5.86 4.03 9.15
C CYS A 122 -6.15 4.13 10.65
N VAL A 123 -6.06 3.00 11.36
CA VAL A 123 -6.15 2.98 12.83
C VAL A 123 -5.03 3.81 13.47
N SER A 124 -3.84 3.80 12.85
CA SER A 124 -2.69 4.59 13.28
C SER A 124 -2.83 6.08 12.99
N GLY A 125 -3.71 6.47 12.08
CA GLY A 125 -3.78 7.83 11.55
C GLY A 125 -2.70 8.16 10.51
N PHE A 126 -1.93 7.18 10.03
CA PHE A 126 -0.86 7.38 9.05
C PHE A 126 -1.11 6.53 7.80
N CYS A 127 -1.27 7.20 6.67
CA CYS A 127 -1.35 6.58 5.35
C CYS A 127 -0.16 7.09 4.52
N VAL A 128 0.82 6.23 4.28
CA VAL A 128 2.03 6.56 3.53
C VAL A 128 2.26 5.46 2.50
N ASP A 129 2.66 5.84 1.29
CA ASP A 129 2.81 4.93 0.14
C ASP A 129 1.59 4.04 -0.08
N GLU A 130 0.40 4.64 0.05
CA GLU A 130 -0.89 3.98 -0.11
C GLU A 130 -1.14 2.84 0.90
N HIS A 131 -0.38 2.76 2.00
CA HIS A 131 -0.51 1.72 3.03
C HIS A 131 -0.58 2.31 4.44
N CYS A 132 -1.39 1.68 5.29
CA CYS A 132 -1.50 2.09 6.69
C CYS A 132 -0.22 1.76 7.46
N CYS A 133 0.51 2.81 7.82
CA CYS A 133 1.76 2.72 8.56
C CYS A 133 1.57 2.64 10.07
N ASP A 134 2.57 2.16 10.80
CA ASP A 134 2.66 2.30 12.25
C ASP A 134 3.06 3.72 12.70
N THR A 135 3.74 4.47 11.83
CA THR A 135 4.24 5.83 12.07
C THR A 135 4.15 6.69 10.79
N GLU A 136 4.50 7.98 10.86
CA GLU A 136 4.38 8.91 9.73
C GLU A 136 5.41 8.72 8.60
N CYS A 137 6.45 7.89 8.78
CA CYS A 137 7.58 7.79 7.83
C CYS A 137 8.13 9.15 7.37
N SER A 138 8.55 9.98 8.32
CA SER A 138 9.10 11.30 8.02
C SER A 138 10.56 11.27 7.54
N GLY A 139 11.22 10.11 7.52
CA GLY A 139 12.58 9.96 7.01
C GLY A 139 12.61 9.88 5.49
N VAL A 140 13.71 10.35 4.91
CA VAL A 140 14.00 10.11 3.49
C VAL A 140 14.16 8.61 3.24
N CYS A 141 13.69 8.14 2.07
CA CYS A 141 13.80 6.74 1.70
C CYS A 141 13.17 5.78 2.71
N GLN A 142 12.01 6.16 3.24
CA GLN A 142 11.21 5.32 4.12
C GLN A 142 9.85 5.07 3.48
N ALA A 143 9.38 3.83 3.59
CA ALA A 143 8.08 3.45 3.08
C ALA A 143 7.38 2.41 3.93
N CYS A 144 6.07 2.29 3.71
CA CYS A 144 5.21 1.29 4.35
C CYS A 144 4.65 0.24 3.40
N ASN A 145 4.87 0.38 2.10
CA ASN A 145 4.46 -0.59 1.09
C ASN A 145 5.59 -1.58 0.74
N ILE A 146 6.63 -1.68 1.56
CA ILE A 146 7.76 -2.57 1.34
C ILE A 146 7.30 -4.01 1.54
N ALA A 147 7.52 -4.84 0.53
CA ALA A 147 7.16 -6.25 0.56
C ALA A 147 7.77 -6.96 1.79
N SER A 148 6.98 -7.75 2.50
CA SER A 148 7.36 -8.43 3.76
C SER A 148 7.55 -7.51 4.99
N SER A 149 7.29 -6.20 4.86
CA SER A 149 7.32 -5.23 5.96
C SER A 149 6.12 -4.28 5.89
N GLU A 150 5.01 -4.71 5.27
CA GLU A 150 3.87 -3.88 4.98
C GLU A 150 3.28 -3.24 6.26
N GLY A 151 3.12 -1.93 6.20
CA GLY A 151 2.67 -1.06 7.27
C GLY A 151 3.67 -0.83 8.41
N THR A 152 4.88 -1.38 8.35
CA THR A 152 5.95 -0.99 9.27
C THR A 152 6.86 -0.01 8.55
N CYS A 153 6.98 1.20 9.08
CA CYS A 153 7.84 2.21 8.47
C CYS A 153 9.30 1.73 8.40
N SER A 154 9.76 1.44 7.19
CA SER A 154 11.05 0.77 6.96
C SER A 154 11.82 1.47 5.85
N SER A 155 13.15 1.35 5.87
CA SER A 155 13.98 1.93 4.83
C SER A 155 13.77 1.23 3.49
N ILE A 156 13.54 2.02 2.44
CA ILE A 156 13.48 1.57 1.06
C ILE A 156 14.84 0.98 0.67
N PRO A 157 14.87 -0.23 0.07
CA PRO A 157 16.12 -0.83 -0.38
C PRO A 157 16.87 0.06 -1.38
N GLY A 158 18.20 0.06 -1.28
CA GLY A 158 19.03 0.84 -2.20
C GLY A 158 18.83 0.41 -3.66
N GLY A 159 18.60 1.38 -4.53
CA GLY A 159 18.29 1.21 -5.95
C GLY A 159 16.80 1.27 -6.31
N GLU A 160 15.91 1.20 -5.33
CA GLU A 160 14.47 1.37 -5.55
C GLU A 160 14.08 2.86 -5.59
N GLU A 161 13.00 3.17 -6.29
CA GLU A 161 12.47 4.53 -6.43
C GLU A 161 11.62 4.92 -5.21
N ASP A 162 11.82 6.14 -4.71
CA ASP A 162 10.94 6.78 -3.73
C ASP A 162 10.18 7.92 -4.43
N THR A 163 8.96 7.64 -4.86
CA THR A 163 8.17 8.56 -5.68
C THR A 163 7.59 9.74 -4.91
N ILE A 164 7.66 9.72 -3.58
CA ILE A 164 7.04 10.74 -2.72
C ILE A 164 8.11 11.69 -2.18
N MET A 165 9.17 11.17 -1.55
CA MET A 165 10.19 12.00 -0.89
C MET A 165 11.32 12.39 -1.85
N CYS A 166 11.70 11.51 -2.78
CA CYS A 166 12.80 11.72 -3.72
C CYS A 166 12.28 12.29 -5.06
N THR A 167 11.78 13.53 -5.04
CA THR A 167 11.19 14.19 -6.22
C THR A 167 12.08 15.28 -6.84
N ASN A 168 13.29 15.46 -6.32
CA ASN A 168 14.20 16.54 -6.73
C ASN A 168 14.99 16.17 -7.99
N GLY A 169 14.39 16.40 -9.16
CA GLY A 169 15.04 16.22 -10.45
C GLY A 169 15.41 14.75 -10.69
N ASN A 170 16.71 14.45 -10.71
CA ASN A 170 17.21 13.09 -10.93
C ASN A 170 17.45 12.29 -9.63
N PHE A 171 17.28 12.91 -8.47
CA PHE A 171 17.37 12.24 -7.17
C PHE A 171 16.06 11.52 -6.89
N LYS A 172 15.82 10.40 -7.56
CA LYS A 172 14.58 9.61 -7.48
C LYS A 172 14.71 8.31 -6.71
N TYR A 173 15.93 7.82 -6.58
CA TYR A 173 16.21 6.49 -6.06
C TYR A 173 16.79 6.58 -4.67
N CYS A 174 16.69 5.51 -3.91
CA CYS A 174 17.30 5.44 -2.60
C CYS A 174 18.72 4.89 -2.69
N SER A 175 19.66 5.55 -2.03
CA SER A 175 20.99 5.00 -1.78
C SER A 175 20.94 3.94 -0.68
N TYR A 176 21.99 3.13 -0.57
CA TYR A 176 22.14 2.15 0.50
C TYR A 176 22.35 2.78 1.89
N THR A 177 22.54 4.09 1.96
CA THR A 177 22.61 4.87 3.20
C THR A 177 21.29 5.55 3.57
N GLY A 178 20.24 5.37 2.75
CA GLY A 178 18.91 5.95 2.99
C GLY A 178 18.77 7.41 2.55
N GLU A 179 19.66 7.91 1.68
CA GLU A 179 19.53 9.24 1.08
C GLU A 179 19.01 9.14 -0.36
N CYS A 180 18.31 10.18 -0.83
CA CYS A 180 17.95 10.27 -2.25
C CYS A 180 19.20 10.34 -3.12
N ALA A 181 19.19 9.58 -4.22
CA ALA A 181 20.31 9.36 -5.11
C ALA A 181 19.82 9.21 -6.56
N LYS A 182 20.78 9.31 -7.48
CA LYS A 182 20.63 9.22 -8.93
C LYS A 182 21.03 7.82 -9.39
N MET A 183 20.36 7.33 -10.43
CA MET A 183 20.79 6.12 -11.13
C MET A 183 22.06 6.35 -11.96
N ASN A 184 22.60 5.26 -12.50
CA ASN A 184 23.71 5.30 -13.43
C ASN A 184 23.38 6.12 -14.68
N ASP A 185 24.42 6.61 -15.36
CA ASP A 185 24.38 7.46 -16.55
C ASP A 185 23.80 8.88 -16.33
N ILE A 186 23.64 9.28 -15.06
CA ILE A 186 23.19 10.62 -14.68
C ILE A 186 24.36 11.44 -14.14
N GLY A 187 24.41 12.72 -14.50
CA GLY A 187 25.43 13.65 -14.01
C GLY A 187 25.47 13.78 -12.47
N CYS A 188 26.65 13.68 -11.90
CA CYS A 188 26.94 13.74 -10.46
C CYS A 188 28.05 14.74 -10.14
N ARG A 189 28.04 15.26 -8.90
CA ARG A 189 29.13 16.10 -8.39
C ARG A 189 30.00 15.38 -7.37
N VAL A 190 29.38 14.50 -6.60
CA VAL A 190 30.01 13.71 -5.55
C VAL A 190 29.49 12.29 -5.63
N SER A 191 30.26 11.33 -5.13
CA SER A 191 29.90 9.91 -5.22
C SER A 191 28.63 9.55 -4.44
N SER A 192 28.28 10.31 -3.40
CA SER A 192 27.01 10.16 -2.67
C SER A 192 25.79 10.58 -3.47
N ASP A 193 25.95 11.29 -4.60
CA ASP A 193 24.83 11.59 -5.49
C ASP A 193 24.29 10.32 -6.17
N CYS A 194 25.07 9.23 -6.21
CA CYS A 194 24.80 8.06 -7.02
C CYS A 194 24.37 6.89 -6.13
N VAL A 195 23.39 6.10 -6.60
CA VAL A 195 22.97 4.86 -5.92
C VAL A 195 24.16 3.92 -5.73
N SER A 196 25.05 3.85 -6.73
CA SER A 196 26.28 3.07 -6.69
C SER A 196 27.30 3.57 -5.66
N GLY A 197 27.12 4.77 -5.09
CA GLY A 197 28.14 5.42 -4.27
C GLY A 197 29.40 5.78 -5.07
N TYR A 198 29.30 5.86 -6.40
CA TYR A 198 30.42 6.14 -7.30
C TYR A 198 30.05 7.16 -8.38
N CYS A 199 30.84 8.24 -8.42
CA CYS A 199 30.80 9.29 -9.43
C CYS A 199 32.12 9.24 -10.17
N ASP A 200 32.09 8.98 -11.47
CA ASP A 200 33.30 8.80 -12.28
C ASP A 200 34.00 10.13 -12.59
N SER A 201 35.16 10.05 -13.26
CA SER A 201 35.91 11.24 -13.68
C SER A 201 35.20 12.09 -14.75
N ASN A 202 34.15 11.56 -15.39
CA ASN A 202 33.32 12.28 -16.35
C ASN A 202 32.09 12.88 -15.68
N GLU A 203 32.09 13.00 -14.34
CA GLU A 203 30.98 13.55 -13.56
C GLU A 203 29.67 12.80 -13.82
N THR A 204 29.74 11.48 -14.00
CA THR A 204 28.58 10.63 -14.27
C THR A 204 28.51 9.47 -13.29
N CYS A 205 27.30 9.18 -12.79
CA CYS A 205 27.04 8.03 -11.94
C CYS A 205 27.29 6.75 -12.73
N GLN A 206 28.10 5.85 -12.20
CA GLN A 206 28.41 4.57 -12.84
C GLN A 206 28.47 3.47 -11.80
N GLU A 207 28.37 2.23 -12.24
CA GLU A 207 28.70 1.09 -11.40
C GLU A 207 30.22 1.05 -11.15
N CYS A 208 30.61 0.66 -9.95
CA CYS A 208 32.00 0.32 -9.71
C CYS A 208 32.35 -0.99 -10.45
N GLY A 209 33.57 -1.10 -10.99
CA GLY A 209 34.05 -2.30 -11.68
C GLY A 209 35.11 -3.05 -10.88
N ASP A 210 35.03 -4.39 -10.89
CA ASP A 210 35.93 -5.29 -10.17
C ASP A 210 37.41 -5.19 -10.61
N THR A 211 37.68 -4.71 -11.84
CA THR A 211 39.03 -4.63 -12.42
C THR A 211 39.70 -3.26 -12.23
N ALA A 212 38.96 -2.24 -11.78
CA ALA A 212 39.48 -0.88 -11.58
C ALA A 212 39.39 -0.37 -10.14
N ASN A 213 38.54 -0.94 -9.27
CA ASN A 213 38.55 -0.75 -7.81
C ASN A 213 38.77 0.71 -7.34
N ILE A 214 37.99 1.65 -7.87
CA ILE A 214 38.00 3.04 -7.38
C ILE A 214 36.66 3.34 -6.73
N CYS A 215 36.37 2.68 -5.61
CA CYS A 215 35.40 3.25 -4.70
C CYS A 215 36.09 4.33 -3.84
N PRO A 216 35.44 5.46 -3.57
CA PRO A 216 36.01 6.51 -2.74
C PRO A 216 36.31 5.95 -1.33
N ASN A 217 37.28 6.56 -0.64
CA ASN A 217 37.60 6.24 0.76
C ASN A 217 38.00 4.77 1.03
N GLY A 218 38.51 4.04 0.02
CA GLY A 218 38.98 2.67 0.19
C GLY A 218 37.86 1.63 0.37
N GLN A 219 36.63 1.99 0.02
CA GLN A 219 35.48 1.08 -0.04
C GLN A 219 35.71 -0.05 -1.05
N MET A 220 34.98 -1.15 -0.89
CA MET A 220 35.01 -2.27 -1.82
C MET A 220 33.84 -2.23 -2.78
N CYS A 221 34.08 -2.62 -4.03
CA CYS A 221 33.02 -2.80 -5.00
C CYS A 221 32.30 -4.12 -4.77
N MET A 222 30.98 -4.06 -4.59
CA MET A 222 30.13 -5.24 -4.42
C MET A 222 28.91 -5.09 -5.34
N ASN A 223 28.86 -5.92 -6.39
CA ASN A 223 27.78 -5.92 -7.39
C ASN A 223 27.52 -4.52 -7.98
N GLY A 224 28.58 -3.80 -8.36
CA GLY A 224 28.46 -2.46 -8.96
C GLY A 224 28.22 -1.32 -7.96
N VAL A 225 28.20 -1.60 -6.65
CA VAL A 225 27.98 -0.61 -5.59
C VAL A 225 29.17 -0.54 -4.65
N CYS A 226 29.58 0.68 -4.31
CA CYS A 226 30.60 0.97 -3.31
C CYS A 226 30.07 0.82 -1.90
N ARG A 227 30.68 -0.09 -1.14
CA ARG A 227 30.30 -0.40 0.24
C ARG A 227 31.52 -0.33 1.17
N PRO A 228 31.34 0.06 2.45
CA PRO A 228 32.40 -0.01 3.46
C PRO A 228 33.01 -1.40 3.58
#